data_AF-A0A6N9UVL6-F1
#
_entry.id   AF-A0A6N9UVL6-F1
#
_cell.length_a   1.000
_cell.length_b   1.000
_cell.length_c   1.000
_cell.angle_alpha   90.00
_cell.angle_beta   90.00
_cell.angle_gamma   90.00
#
_symmetry.space_group_name_H-M   'P 1'
#
loop_
_entity.id
_entity.type
_entity.pdbx_description
1 polymer ?
#
loop_
_entity_poly.entity_id
_entity_poly.type
_entity_poly.pdbx_seq_one_letter_code
_entity_poly.pdbx_strand_id
1 'polypeptide(L)' 'MSRNVVVTGSGSGIGAALTALLRARGDRVIGVDLSGGEIDADLSTPRGRAAAAAAAAEAA' A
#
# COMPACT_ATOMS: atom_id res chain seq x y z
N MET A 1 -4.40 19.59 -3.49
CA MET A 1 -3.61 18.97 -2.40
C MET A 1 -3.45 17.50 -2.73
N SER A 2 -2.22 16.98 -2.67
CA SER A 2 -1.95 15.54 -2.82
C SER A 2 -2.52 14.79 -1.61
N ARG A 3 -3.19 13.65 -1.82
CA ARG A 3 -3.68 12.79 -0.73
C ARG A 3 -2.65 11.71 -0.45
N ASN A 4 -2.53 11.32 0.83
CA ASN A 4 -1.87 10.07 1.20
C ASN A 4 -2.89 8.94 1.07
N VAL A 5 -2.57 7.93 0.26
CA VAL A 5 -3.43 6.78 0.00
C VAL A 5 -2.67 5.50 0.28
N VAL A 6 -3.23 4.64 1.13
CA VAL A 6 -2.71 3.28 1.36
C VAL A 6 -3.48 2.32 0.45
N VAL A 7 -2.75 1.49 -0.30
CA VAL A 7 -3.33 0.46 -1.17
C VAL A 7 -2.78 -0.91 -0.77
N THR A 8 -3.65 -1.81 -0.32
CA THR A 8 -3.30 -3.22 -0.09
C THR A 8 -3.47 -4.04 -1.37
N GLY A 9 -2.70 -5.12 -1.54
CA GLY A 9 -2.68 -5.87 -2.80
C GLY A 9 -2.09 -5.06 -3.96
N SER A 10 -1.17 -4.12 -3.65
CA SER A 10 -0.66 -3.12 -4.59
C SER A 10 0.31 -3.66 -5.65
N GLY A 11 0.82 -4.88 -5.49
CA GLY A 11 1.86 -5.48 -6.35
C GLY A 11 1.33 -6.13 -7.63
N SER A 12 0.02 -6.37 -7.76
CA SER A 12 -0.54 -7.02 -8.95
C SER A 12 -1.98 -6.62 -9.27
N GLY A 13 -2.44 -7.01 -10.46
CA GLY A 13 -3.84 -6.90 -10.89
C GLY A 13 -4.44 -5.51 -10.69
N ILE A 14 -5.61 -5.47 -10.05
CA ILE A 14 -6.36 -4.23 -9.81
C ILE A 14 -5.60 -3.27 -8.88
N GLY A 15 -4.92 -3.79 -7.85
CA GLY A 15 -4.20 -2.93 -6.89
C GLY A 15 -3.00 -2.23 -7.53
N ALA A 16 -2.27 -2.91 -8.42
CA ALA A 16 -1.21 -2.30 -9.21
C ALA A 16 -1.75 -1.21 -10.16
N ALA A 17 -2.85 -1.50 -10.86
CA ALA A 17 -3.49 -0.54 -11.76
C ALA A 17 -4.00 0.71 -11.01
N LEU A 18 -4.61 0.52 -9.83
CA LEU A 18 -5.07 1.61 -8.97
C LEU A 18 -3.90 2.45 -8.44
N THR A 19 -2.81 1.79 -8.00
CA THR A 19 -1.59 2.47 -7.53
C THR A 19 -1.01 3.36 -8.62
N ALA A 20 -0.91 2.85 -9.86
CA ALA A 20 -0.44 3.63 -11.01
C ALA A 20 -1.36 4.82 -11.30
N LEU A 21 -2.69 4.61 -11.29
CA LEU A 21 -3.68 5.67 -11.54
C LEU A 21 -3.59 6.81 -10.50
N LEU A 22 -3.53 6.47 -9.22
CA LEU A 22 -3.46 7.44 -8.12
C LEU A 22 -2.14 8.23 -8.16
N ARG A 23 -1.01 7.55 -8.39
CA ARG A 23 0.30 8.20 -8.57
C ARG A 23 0.28 9.16 -9.76
N ALA A 24 -0.32 8.77 -10.89
CA ALA A 24 -0.45 9.63 -12.08
C ALA A 24 -1.30 10.89 -11.83
N ARG A 25 -2.22 10.83 -10.85
CA ARG A 25 -3.02 11.99 -10.40
C ARG A 25 -2.29 12.90 -9.41
N GLY A 26 -1.07 12.52 -9.01
CA GLY A 26 -0.25 13.28 -8.06
C GLY A 26 -0.50 12.93 -6.60
N ASP A 27 -1.21 11.84 -6.30
CA ASP A 27 -1.36 11.32 -4.94
C ASP A 27 -0.10 10.58 -4.48
N ARG A 28 0.23 10.66 -3.19
CA ARG A 28 1.25 9.83 -2.56
C ARG A 28 0.63 8.48 -2.22
N VAL A 29 1.11 7.42 -2.87
CA VAL A 29 0.59 6.06 -2.66
C VAL A 29 1.61 5.19 -1.93
N ILE A 30 1.20 4.69 -0.77
CA ILE A 30 1.92 3.72 0.04
C ILE A 30 1.34 2.34 -0.27
N GLY A 31 2.11 1.51 -0.97
CA GLY A 31 1.68 0.18 -1.39
C GLY A 31 1.99 -0.89 -0.34
N VAL A 32 1.01 -1.70 0.03
CA VAL A 32 1.17 -2.90 0.87
C VAL A 32 0.86 -4.13 0.03
N ASP A 33 1.71 -5.14 0.06
CA ASP A 33 1.46 -6.43 -0.60
C ASP A 33 2.21 -7.56 0.14
N LEU A 34 1.93 -8.82 -0.17
CA LEU A 34 2.75 -9.93 0.27
C LEU A 34 4.13 -9.89 -0.40
N SER A 35 4.19 -9.40 -1.64
CA SER A 35 5.43 -9.24 -2.41
C SER A 35 5.28 -8.12 -3.43
N GLY A 36 6.29 -7.24 -3.51
CA GLY A 36 6.33 -6.16 -4.51
C GLY A 36 5.52 -4.94 -4.10
N GLY A 37 5.15 -4.84 -2.82
CA GLY A 37 4.67 -3.61 -2.20
C GLY A 37 5.84 -2.71 -1.79
N GLU A 38 5.54 -1.46 -1.42
CA GLU A 38 6.50 -0.61 -0.70
C GLU A 38 6.68 -1.12 0.74
N ILE A 39 5.62 -1.72 1.29
CA ILE A 39 5.59 -2.47 2.54
C ILE A 39 5.22 -3.91 2.21
N ASP A 40 6.18 -4.83 2.34
CA ASP A 40 5.93 -6.26 2.24
C ASP A 40 5.34 -6.77 3.58
N ALA A 41 4.12 -7.29 3.55
CA ALA A 41 3.42 -7.80 4.72
C ALA A 41 2.42 -8.91 4.38
N ASP A 42 2.43 -9.97 5.20
CA ASP A 42 1.41 -11.01 5.16
C ASP A 42 0.17 -10.60 5.97
N LEU A 43 -0.86 -10.11 5.27
CA LEU A 43 -2.12 -9.66 5.88
C LEU A 43 -3.04 -10.82 6.34
N SER A 44 -2.69 -12.08 6.05
CA SER A 44 -3.45 -13.24 6.51
C SER A 44 -3.36 -13.41 8.04
N THR A 45 -2.28 -12.93 8.66
CA THR A 45 -2.05 -13.04 10.11
C THR A 45 -2.44 -11.76 10.86
N PRO A 46 -2.92 -11.85 12.12
CA PRO A 46 -3.16 -10.67 12.95
C PRO A 46 -1.90 -9.82 13.15
N ARG A 47 -0.74 -10.46 13.35
CA ARG A 47 0.55 -9.80 13.51
C ARG A 47 0.94 -9.02 12.25
N GLY A 48 0.81 -9.63 11.08
CA GLY A 48 1.15 -8.98 9.81
C GLY A 48 0.26 -7.77 9.53
N ARG A 49 -1.05 -7.84 9.84
CA ARG A 49 -1.94 -6.66 9.75
C ARG A 49 -1.51 -5.52 10.67
N ALA A 50 -1.16 -5.83 11.93
CA ALA A 50 -0.70 -4.80 12.88
C ALA A 50 0.61 -4.15 12.42
N ALA A 51 1.58 -4.95 11.95
CA ALA A 51 2.84 -4.46 11.43
C ALA A 51 2.65 -3.57 10.17
N ALA A 52 1.82 -4.02 9.22
CA ALA A 52 1.52 -3.25 8.01
C ALA A 52 0.85 -1.91 8.31
N ALA A 53 -0.10 -1.89 9.25
CA ALA A 53 -0.78 -0.66 9.65
C ALA A 53 0.18 0.34 10.32
N ALA A 54 1.07 -0.14 11.19
CA ALA A 54 2.09 0.71 11.82
C ALA A 54 3.05 1.29 10.79
N ALA A 55 3.61 0.45 9.91
CA ALA A 55 4.52 0.89 8.86
C ALA A 55 3.86 1.89 7.89
N ALA A 56 2.59 1.67 7.51
CA ALA A 56 1.87 2.57 6.63
C ALA A 56 1.56 3.93 7.30
N ALA A 57 1.32 3.95 8.61
CA ALA A 57 1.14 5.19 9.36
C ALA A 57 2.44 5.98 9.49
N GLU A 58 3.58 5.31 9.66
CA GLU A 58 4.91 5.94 9.68
C GLU A 58 5.33 6.46 8.30
N ALA A 59 4.89 5.81 7.23
CA ALA A 59 5.20 6.20 5.86
C ALA A 59 4.33 7.36 5.31
N ALA A 60 3.27 7.77 6.02
CA ALA A 60 2.35 8.83 5.58
C ALA A 60 2.96 10.23 5.71
#